data_AF-A0A840US67-F1
#
_entry.id   AF-A0A840US67-F1
#
_cell.length_a   1.000
_cell.length_b   1.000
_cell.length_c   1.000
_cell.angle_alpha   90.00
_cell.angle_beta   90.00
_cell.angle_gamma   90.00
#
_symmetry.space_group_name_H-M   'P 1'
#
loop_
_entity.id
_entity.type
_entity.pdbx_description
1 polymer ?
#
loop_
_entity_poly.entity_id
_entity_poly.type
_entity_poly.pdbx_seq_one_letter_code
_entity_poly.pdbx_strand_id
1 'polypeptide(L)'
;MLTYINLKRSPQKQNGVKKLHPTEKREVDAAITALITDPFIGTEKKGDLKGVFVYKFNLIETEYLLSYRLVGEDLELVALGPHENYYRDLKSYLKKR
;
A
#
# COMPACT_ATOMS: atom_id res chain seq x y z
N MET A 1 -1.77 -18.27 -17.80
CA MET A 1 -2.83 -17.35 -17.36
C MET A 1 -2.16 -16.24 -16.58
N LEU A 2 -2.22 -15.00 -17.04
CA LEU A 2 -1.77 -13.86 -16.26
C LEU A 2 -2.95 -13.45 -15.38
N THR A 3 -2.88 -13.77 -14.09
CA THR A 3 -3.95 -13.49 -13.12
C THR A 3 -4.08 -11.97 -12.96
N TYR A 4 -5.22 -11.42 -13.38
CA TYR A 4 -5.54 -10.00 -13.18
C TYR A 4 -5.94 -9.82 -11.71
N ILE A 5 -5.02 -9.32 -10.88
CA ILE A 5 -5.30 -8.98 -9.48
C ILE A 5 -6.17 -7.71 -9.45
N ASN A 6 -7.39 -7.78 -8.89
CA ASN A 6 -8.21 -6.57 -8.75
C ASN A 6 -7.73 -5.75 -7.55
N LEU A 7 -7.46 -4.47 -7.81
CA LEU A 7 -7.07 -3.51 -6.78
C LEU A 7 -8.30 -2.83 -6.19
N LYS A 8 -8.64 -3.15 -4.94
CA LYS A 8 -9.67 -2.39 -4.18
C LYS A 8 -9.01 -1.36 -3.27
N ARG A 9 -9.34 -0.08 -3.46
CA ARG A 9 -8.85 1.03 -2.62
C ARG A 9 -9.88 1.36 -1.53
N SER A 10 -9.45 1.42 -0.27
CA SER A 10 -10.30 1.92 0.82
C SER A 10 -10.44 3.46 0.74
N PRO A 11 -11.64 4.04 0.94
CA PRO A 11 -11.90 5.48 0.76
C PRO A 11 -11.35 6.39 1.89
N GLN A 12 -10.47 5.90 2.77
CA GLN A 12 -10.11 6.65 3.98
C GLN A 12 -8.95 7.64 3.73
N LYS A 13 -9.32 8.93 3.76
CA LYS A 13 -8.49 10.11 4.04
C LYS A 13 -7.19 10.24 3.24
N GLN A 14 -7.36 10.55 1.96
CA GLN A 14 -6.30 10.92 1.00
C GLN A 14 -5.65 12.30 1.27
N ASN A 15 -5.56 12.76 2.53
CA ASN A 15 -5.11 14.13 2.82
C ASN A 15 -3.64 14.38 2.46
N GLY A 16 -2.80 13.33 2.36
CA GLY A 16 -1.40 13.44 1.91
C GLY A 16 -1.19 13.25 0.39
N VAL A 17 -2.15 12.66 -0.31
CA VAL A 17 -1.99 12.24 -1.72
C VAL A 17 -2.41 13.33 -2.71
N LYS A 18 -3.09 14.38 -2.23
CA LYS A 18 -3.61 15.48 -3.06
C LYS A 18 -2.53 16.41 -3.66
N LYS A 19 -1.25 16.22 -3.30
CA LYS A 19 -0.12 17.00 -3.83
C LYS A 19 1.01 16.13 -4.42
N LEU A 20 0.72 14.94 -4.92
CA LEU A 20 1.74 14.17 -5.66
C LEU A 20 1.99 14.80 -7.04
N HIS A 21 3.24 15.16 -7.30
CA HIS A 21 3.75 15.53 -8.61
C HIS A 21 3.54 14.38 -9.63
N PRO A 22 3.53 14.68 -10.93
CA PRO A 22 3.35 13.67 -11.97
C PRO A 22 4.40 12.55 -11.92
N THR A 23 5.64 12.87 -11.53
CA THR A 23 6.71 11.87 -11.32
C THR A 23 6.38 10.94 -10.15
N GLU A 24 5.89 11.50 -9.04
CA GLU A 24 5.47 10.72 -7.87
C GLU A 24 4.33 9.76 -8.19
N LYS A 25 3.36 10.20 -9.01
CA LYS A 25 2.29 9.32 -9.49
C LYS A 25 2.81 8.14 -10.31
N ARG A 26 3.84 8.35 -11.14
CA ARG A 26 4.43 7.26 -11.92
C ARG A 26 5.10 6.21 -11.04
N GLU A 27 5.81 6.64 -10.00
CA GLU A 27 6.43 5.71 -9.04
C GLU A 27 5.39 4.91 -8.26
N VAL A 28 4.28 5.55 -7.84
CA VAL A 28 3.16 4.84 -7.20
C VAL A 28 2.51 3.84 -8.15
N ASP A 29 2.33 4.22 -9.42
CA ASP A 29 1.75 3.33 -10.44
C ASP A 29 2.66 2.13 -10.75
N ALA A 30 3.97 2.36 -10.83
CA ALA A 30 4.97 1.31 -10.96
C ALA A 30 4.98 0.38 -9.74
N ALA A 31 4.89 0.92 -8.52
CA ALA A 31 4.78 0.14 -7.30
C ALA A 31 3.50 -0.72 -7.28
N ILE A 32 2.36 -0.16 -7.68
CA ILE A 32 1.09 -0.90 -7.79
C ILE A 32 1.21 -2.01 -8.85
N THR A 33 1.83 -1.73 -9.99
CA THR A 33 2.05 -2.71 -11.05
C THR A 33 2.96 -3.85 -10.58
N ALA A 34 4.01 -3.52 -9.81
CA ALA A 34 4.88 -4.51 -9.20
C ALA A 34 4.12 -5.39 -8.20
N LEU A 35 3.21 -4.81 -7.42
CA LEU A 35 2.33 -5.55 -6.48
C LEU A 35 1.31 -6.46 -7.19
N ILE A 36 0.77 -6.01 -8.32
CA ILE A 36 -0.12 -6.82 -9.16
C ILE A 36 0.64 -7.98 -9.80
N THR A 37 1.90 -7.77 -10.16
CA THR A 37 2.76 -8.80 -10.79
C THR A 37 3.26 -9.80 -9.76
N ASP A 38 3.73 -9.30 -8.61
CA ASP A 38 4.21 -10.11 -7.51
C ASP A 38 3.67 -9.53 -6.17
N PRO A 39 2.56 -10.10 -5.66
CA PRO A 39 1.99 -9.67 -4.39
C PRO A 39 2.87 -9.99 -3.17
N PHE A 40 3.98 -10.71 -3.34
CA PHE A 40 4.86 -11.14 -2.25
C PHE A 40 6.10 -10.25 -2.10
N ILE A 41 6.28 -9.22 -2.94
CA ILE A 41 7.38 -8.23 -2.79
C ILE A 41 7.30 -7.45 -1.48
N GLY A 42 6.10 -7.32 -0.91
CA GLY A 42 5.88 -6.68 0.38
C GLY A 42 6.29 -7.58 1.53
N THR A 43 6.71 -6.97 2.63
CA THR A 43 7.01 -7.71 3.85
C THR A 43 5.73 -7.98 4.62
N GLU A 44 5.34 -9.24 4.76
CA GLU A 44 4.23 -9.64 5.64
C GLU A 44 4.56 -9.24 7.09
N LYS A 45 3.64 -8.52 7.73
CA LYS A 45 3.74 -8.20 9.15
C LYS A 45 3.15 -9.33 9.98
N LYS A 46 3.75 -9.56 11.15
CA LYS A 46 3.35 -10.57 12.14
C LYS A 46 2.69 -9.89 13.36
N GLY A 47 2.05 -10.67 14.23
CA GLY A 47 1.37 -10.17 15.43
C GLY A 47 0.02 -9.55 15.13
N ASP A 48 -0.31 -8.40 15.73
CA ASP A 48 -1.58 -7.67 15.52
C ASP A 48 -1.81 -7.23 14.06
N LEU A 49 -0.76 -7.24 13.23
CA LEU A 49 -0.79 -6.87 11.82
C LEU A 49 -0.75 -8.09 10.88
N LYS A 50 -1.00 -9.30 11.39
CA LYS A 50 -0.94 -10.54 10.61
C LYS A 50 -1.82 -10.46 9.35
N GLY A 51 -1.24 -10.84 8.21
CA GLY A 51 -1.90 -10.79 6.90
C GLY A 51 -1.89 -9.42 6.22
N VAL A 52 -1.24 -8.40 6.82
CA VAL A 52 -0.93 -7.14 6.15
C VAL A 52 0.50 -7.19 5.61
N PHE A 53 0.65 -6.94 4.33
CA PHE A 53 1.91 -6.77 3.65
C PHE A 53 2.25 -5.29 3.58
N VAL A 54 3.51 -4.97 3.78
CA VAL A 54 4.02 -3.59 3.67
C VAL A 54 5.12 -3.56 2.63
N TYR A 55 4.87 -2.85 1.55
CA TYR A 55 5.85 -2.55 0.51
C TYR A 55 6.42 -1.16 0.73
N LYS A 56 7.75 -1.07 0.83
CA LYS A 56 8.48 0.19 1.01
C LYS A 56 9.14 0.55 -0.31
N PHE A 57 8.98 1.79 -0.74
CA PHE A 57 9.55 2.29 -1.99
C PHE A 57 9.86 3.78 -1.87
N ASN A 58 10.86 4.24 -2.61
CA ASN A 58 11.27 5.64 -2.57
C ASN A 58 10.62 6.39 -3.71
N LEU A 59 9.86 7.43 -3.38
CA LEU A 59 9.41 8.41 -4.35
C LEU A 59 10.43 9.54 -4.41
N ILE A 60 11.31 9.50 -5.41
CA ILE A 60 12.34 10.51 -5.66
C ILE A 60 13.29 10.62 -4.45
N GLU A 61 12.94 11.42 -3.44
CA GLU A 61 13.70 11.67 -2.21
C GLU A 61 12.92 11.35 -0.92
N THR A 62 11.69 10.83 -1.02
CA THR A 62 10.85 10.51 0.15
C THR A 62 10.52 9.02 0.21
N GLU A 63 10.75 8.39 1.36
CA GLU A 63 10.35 7.00 1.59
C GLU A 63 8.84 6.90 1.83
N TYR A 64 8.17 6.12 0.99
CA TYR A 64 6.75 5.81 1.11
C TYR A 64 6.54 4.34 1.44
N LEU A 65 5.45 4.10 2.16
CA LEU A 65 4.98 2.77 2.49
C LEU A 65 3.57 2.56 1.97
N LEU A 66 3.38 1.40 1.36
CA LEU A 66 2.09 0.90 0.87
C LEU A 66 1.76 -0.37 1.66
N SER A 67 0.68 -0.31 2.44
CA SER A 67 0.10 -1.49 3.08
C SER A 67 -0.99 -2.05 2.21
N TYR A 68 -0.98 -3.38 2.08
CA TYR A 68 -2.00 -4.12 1.38
C TYR A 68 -2.26 -5.45 2.06
N ARG A 69 -3.38 -6.07 1.71
CA ARG A 69 -3.77 -7.40 2.16
C ARG A 69 -4.08 -8.26 0.95
N LEU A 70 -3.72 -9.52 1.05
CA LEU A 70 -4.11 -10.53 0.07
C LEU A 70 -5.43 -11.14 0.53
N VAL A 71 -6.47 -10.96 -0.27
CA VAL A 71 -7.81 -11.46 -0.01
C VAL A 71 -8.16 -12.43 -1.15
N GLY A 72 -7.76 -13.68 -1.01
CA GLY A 72 -7.86 -14.66 -2.10
C GLY A 72 -6.90 -14.29 -3.23
N GLU A 73 -7.44 -14.03 -4.42
CA GLU A 73 -6.69 -13.58 -5.60
C GLU A 73 -6.65 -12.05 -5.75
N ASP A 74 -7.34 -11.33 -4.86
CA ASP A 74 -7.44 -9.87 -4.90
C ASP A 74 -6.47 -9.20 -3.92
N LEU A 75 -6.08 -7.97 -4.26
CA LEU A 75 -5.18 -7.16 -3.46
C LEU A 75 -5.94 -5.94 -2.94
N GLU A 76 -6.20 -5.94 -1.63
CA GLU A 76 -6.88 -4.85 -0.94
C GLU A 76 -5.83 -3.85 -0.44
N LEU A 77 -5.83 -2.66 -1.02
CA LEU A 77 -4.91 -1.60 -0.63
C LEU A 77 -5.45 -0.92 0.63
N VAL A 78 -4.68 -1.05 1.71
CA VAL A 78 -5.07 -0.63 3.06
C VAL A 78 -4.71 0.83 3.27
N ALA A 79 -3.43 1.19 3.10
CA ALA A 79 -2.97 2.56 3.23
C ALA A 79 -1.74 2.83 2.35
N LEU A 80 -1.57 4.08 1.94
CA LEU A 80 -0.41 4.58 1.22
C LEU A 80 -0.01 5.93 1.82
N GLY A 81 1.25 6.09 2.21
CA GLY A 81 1.75 7.37 2.70
C GLY A 81 3.22 7.34 3.09
N PRO A 82 3.79 8.52 3.42
CA PRO A 82 5.16 8.63 3.88
C PRO A 82 5.35 8.01 5.27
N HIS A 83 6.58 7.60 5.58
CA HIS A 83 6.94 6.88 6.82
C HIS A 83 6.44 7.57 8.10
N GLU A 84 6.51 8.90 8.15
CA GLU A 84 6.37 9.71 9.37
C GLU A 84 5.06 9.50 10.15
N ASN A 85 3.95 9.16 9.48
CA ASN A 85 2.65 8.90 10.12
C ASN A 85 2.01 7.55 9.76
N TYR A 86 2.70 6.73 8.96
CA TYR A 86 2.14 5.52 8.38
C TYR A 86 1.70 4.48 9.42
N TYR A 87 2.56 4.14 10.38
CA TYR A 87 2.25 3.10 11.37
C TYR A 87 1.10 3.50 12.31
N ARG A 88 0.94 4.79 12.60
CA ARG A 88 -0.14 5.31 13.44
C ARG A 88 -1.50 5.18 12.75
N ASP A 89 -1.55 5.54 11.47
CA ASP A 89 -2.77 5.43 10.66
C ASP A 89 -3.11 3.96 10.38
N LEU A 90 -2.09 3.13 10.09
CA LEU A 90 -2.27 1.69 9.86
C LEU A 90 -2.87 0.97 11.09
N LYS A 91 -2.31 1.20 12.29
CA LYS A 91 -2.88 0.64 13.52
C LYS A 91 -4.30 1.12 13.77
N SER A 92 -4.57 2.40 13.52
CA SER A 92 -5.90 2.98 13.69
C SER A 92 -6.91 2.37 12.72
N TYR A 93 -6.51 2.13 11.48
CA TYR A 93 -7.35 1.48 10.46
C TYR A 93 -7.68 0.04 10.85
N LEU A 94 -6.68 -0.73 11.30
CA LEU A 94 -6.88 -2.12 11.69
C LEU A 94 -7.69 -2.30 12.96
N LYS A 95 -7.71 -1.31 13.85
CA LYS A 95 -8.51 -1.34 15.08
C LYS A 95 -9.97 -0.92 14.85
N LYS A 96 -10.27 -0.29 13.71
CA LYS A 96 -11.60 0.29 13.39
C LYS A 96 -12.51 -0.64 12.60
N ARG A 97 -12.04 -1.82 12.21
CA ARG A 97 -12.74 -2.80 11.38
C ARG A 97 -12.82 -4.11 12.13
#